data_AF-A0A5N6F190-F1
#
_entry.id   AF-A0A5N6F190-F1
#
_cell.length_a   1.000
_cell.length_b   1.000
_cell.length_c   1.000
_cell.angle_alpha   90.00
_cell.angle_beta   90.00
_cell.angle_gamma   90.00
#
_symmetry.space_group_name_H-M   'P 1'
#
loop_
_entity.id
_entity.type
_entity.pdbx_description
1 polymer ?
#
loop_
_entity_poly.entity_id
_entity_poly.type
_entity_poly.pdbx_seq_one_letter_code
_entity_poly.pdbx_strand_id
1 'polypeptide(L)'
;MSFKRLGCFAIGDRVSFGDLLSVNGGTYNVRRLTIDPFTKLQPTEHIIQVEKLLCPIERTPIIILVGLNYQSHVNETKLNVPKYPPIFVKPADALAGPFYTMAFTPTRGTICKELLEEDALDYVLGYTAGNYLSARNFQLPEASRTQFGYSKSFDQFGTIGYTITTASEIPDAEDPLLVARVNGAVKQQTSTIDMIWSVRQIISHLSWGMTLGTGTIITAGTPARVGFITKEFLKAGDVVEVDIEGVASVKNGTRYTWYSRDSRCTLLDKKIYFWLLDAAYKEENIMSKSNPLLRFGALNGLKDIHNQRPSVCL
;
A
#
# COMPACT_ATOMS: atom_id res chain seq x y z
N MET A 1 -6.11 8.06 -22.58
CA MET A 1 -4.99 7.25 -23.15
C MET A 1 -5.57 6.27 -24.19
N SER A 2 -4.91 5.15 -24.49
CA SER A 2 -5.45 4.06 -25.34
C SER A 2 -6.43 3.11 -24.62
N PHE A 3 -6.62 3.34 -23.33
CA PHE A 3 -7.53 2.67 -22.40
C PHE A 3 -8.06 3.72 -21.40
N LYS A 4 -9.13 3.37 -20.67
CA LYS A 4 -9.66 4.12 -19.52
C LYS A 4 -9.33 3.44 -18.20
N ARG A 5 -9.44 2.11 -18.13
CA ARG A 5 -9.26 1.29 -16.91
C ARG A 5 -8.34 0.10 -17.17
N LEU A 6 -7.05 0.25 -16.91
CA LEU A 6 -6.04 -0.80 -17.10
C LEU A 6 -6.25 -1.94 -16.08
N GLY A 7 -6.70 -3.09 -16.57
CA GLY A 7 -6.73 -4.36 -15.86
C GLY A 7 -5.62 -5.30 -16.31
N CYS A 8 -5.23 -6.19 -15.40
CA CYS A 8 -4.26 -7.26 -15.62
C CYS A 8 -4.94 -8.61 -15.41
N PHE A 9 -4.70 -9.58 -16.28
CA PHE A 9 -5.35 -10.89 -16.27
C PHE A 9 -4.43 -11.98 -16.85
N ALA A 10 -4.85 -13.25 -16.75
CA ALA A 10 -4.12 -14.39 -17.31
C ALA A 10 -4.80 -14.94 -18.57
N ILE A 11 -4.01 -15.38 -19.55
CA ILE A 11 -4.44 -16.17 -20.71
C ILE A 11 -3.54 -17.41 -20.75
N GLY A 12 -4.02 -18.52 -20.16
CA GLY A 12 -3.13 -19.63 -19.78
C GLY A 12 -2.04 -19.14 -18.82
N ASP A 13 -0.81 -19.61 -19.00
CA ASP A 13 0.33 -19.26 -18.15
C ASP A 13 0.92 -17.85 -18.42
N ARG A 14 0.30 -17.05 -19.30
CA ARG A 14 0.78 -15.71 -19.66
C ARG A 14 -0.09 -14.62 -19.06
N VAL A 15 0.56 -13.62 -18.45
CA VAL A 15 -0.07 -12.35 -18.12
C VAL A 15 -0.47 -11.62 -19.41
N SER A 16 -1.55 -10.84 -19.36
CA SER A 16 -1.96 -9.90 -20.40
C SER A 16 -2.68 -8.70 -19.77
N PHE A 17 -2.56 -7.56 -20.46
CA PHE A 17 -3.17 -6.29 -20.06
C PHE A 17 -4.38 -5.96 -20.94
N GLY A 18 -5.29 -5.15 -20.42
CA GLY A 18 -6.45 -4.70 -21.18
C GLY A 18 -7.25 -3.57 -20.53
N ASP A 19 -8.19 -3.02 -21.29
CA ASP A 19 -9.12 -1.98 -20.85
C ASP A 19 -10.42 -2.63 -20.34
N LEU A 20 -10.75 -2.43 -19.06
CA LEU A 20 -11.96 -3.00 -18.44
C LEU A 20 -13.21 -2.25 -18.89
N LEU A 21 -14.04 -2.91 -19.70
CA LEU A 21 -15.25 -2.33 -20.29
C LEU A 21 -16.47 -2.47 -19.37
N SER A 22 -16.66 -3.64 -18.76
CA SER A 22 -17.79 -3.92 -17.86
C SER A 22 -17.54 -5.10 -16.92
N VAL A 23 -18.33 -5.18 -15.84
CA VAL A 23 -18.29 -6.26 -14.85
C VAL A 23 -19.68 -6.90 -14.80
N ASN A 24 -19.77 -8.19 -15.16
CA ASN A 24 -21.02 -8.92 -15.31
C ASN A 24 -21.04 -10.13 -14.36
N GLY A 25 -21.78 -10.06 -13.26
CA GLY A 25 -22.05 -11.24 -12.41
C GLY A 25 -20.82 -11.94 -11.80
N GLY A 26 -19.69 -11.24 -11.68
CA GLY A 26 -18.41 -11.81 -11.22
C GLY A 26 -17.37 -12.05 -12.31
N THR A 27 -17.72 -11.86 -13.59
CA THR A 27 -16.75 -11.84 -14.70
C THR A 27 -16.49 -10.41 -15.18
N TYR A 28 -15.36 -10.22 -15.86
CA TYR A 28 -14.84 -8.94 -16.32
C TYR A 28 -14.69 -8.98 -17.85
N ASN A 29 -15.33 -8.07 -18.57
CA ASN A 29 -15.17 -7.93 -20.01
C ASN A 29 -14.04 -6.94 -20.30
N VAL A 30 -12.94 -7.42 -20.85
CA VAL A 30 -11.70 -6.67 -21.00
C VAL A 30 -11.30 -6.61 -22.47
N ARG A 31 -11.16 -5.41 -23.05
CA ARG A 31 -10.54 -5.26 -24.37
C ARG A 31 -9.04 -5.45 -24.22
N ARG A 32 -8.49 -6.50 -24.80
CA ARG A 32 -7.06 -6.81 -24.72
C ARG A 32 -6.23 -5.69 -25.36
N LEU A 33 -5.18 -5.26 -24.68
CA LEU A 33 -4.17 -4.35 -25.21
C LEU A 33 -2.99 -5.14 -25.81
N THR A 34 -2.17 -4.48 -26.62
CA THR A 34 -0.92 -5.04 -27.16
C THR A 34 0.01 -5.55 -26.06
N ILE A 35 0.77 -6.62 -26.36
CA ILE A 35 1.56 -7.39 -25.38
C ILE A 35 2.76 -6.60 -24.81
N ASP A 36 3.21 -5.55 -25.49
CA ASP A 36 4.33 -4.71 -25.05
C ASP A 36 3.83 -3.40 -24.39
N PRO A 37 3.85 -3.30 -23.05
CA PRO A 37 3.50 -2.06 -22.35
C PRO A 37 4.59 -0.97 -22.42
N PHE A 38 5.79 -1.27 -22.93
CA PHE A 38 6.95 -0.38 -22.86
C PHE A 38 7.19 0.44 -24.14
N THR A 39 6.54 0.12 -25.27
CA THR A 39 6.58 0.95 -26.49
C THR A 39 5.27 1.70 -26.73
N LYS A 40 4.13 1.00 -26.75
CA LYS A 40 2.77 1.57 -26.81
C LYS A 40 1.72 0.48 -26.57
N LEU A 41 1.01 0.57 -25.43
CA LEU A 41 -0.29 -0.09 -25.26
C LEU A 41 -1.26 0.47 -26.31
N GLN A 42 -1.82 -0.40 -27.15
CA GLN A 42 -2.84 -0.08 -28.15
C GLN A 42 -4.02 -1.05 -28.01
N PRO A 43 -5.26 -0.60 -28.25
CA PRO A 43 -6.43 -1.48 -28.22
C PRO A 43 -6.33 -2.51 -29.34
N THR A 44 -6.79 -3.73 -29.06
CA THR A 44 -7.07 -4.74 -30.08
C THR A 44 -8.58 -4.99 -30.17
N GLU A 45 -9.04 -5.56 -31.27
CA GLU A 45 -10.45 -5.95 -31.44
C GLU A 45 -10.88 -7.12 -30.52
N HIS A 46 -9.94 -7.73 -29.79
CA HIS A 46 -10.22 -8.85 -28.91
C HIS A 46 -10.77 -8.39 -27.56
N ILE A 47 -12.08 -8.43 -27.41
CA ILE A 47 -12.73 -8.43 -26.10
C ILE A 47 -12.69 -9.85 -25.53
N ILE A 48 -12.18 -10.00 -24.30
CA ILE A 48 -12.06 -11.28 -23.59
C ILE A 48 -12.84 -11.16 -22.29
N GLN A 49 -13.71 -12.12 -22.02
CA GLN A 49 -14.35 -12.29 -20.73
C GLN A 49 -13.40 -13.10 -19.82
N VAL A 50 -13.06 -12.58 -18.65
CA VAL A 50 -12.21 -13.25 -17.65
C VAL A 50 -12.91 -13.35 -16.30
N GLU A 51 -12.65 -14.43 -15.56
CA GLU A 51 -13.23 -14.66 -14.23
C GLU A 51 -12.49 -13.90 -13.11
N LYS A 52 -11.27 -13.42 -13.41
CA LYS A 52 -10.36 -12.91 -12.38
C LYS A 52 -9.39 -11.86 -12.94
N LEU A 53 -9.33 -10.72 -12.27
CA LEU A 53 -8.25 -9.74 -12.42
C LEU A 53 -7.13 -10.01 -11.40
N LEU A 54 -5.90 -9.69 -11.80
CA LEU A 54 -4.67 -9.78 -11.02
C LEU A 54 -4.31 -8.40 -10.43
N CYS A 55 -3.09 -8.25 -9.89
CA CYS A 55 -2.55 -6.92 -9.60
C CYS A 55 -2.42 -6.12 -10.92
N PRO A 56 -2.92 -4.88 -11.05
CA PRO A 56 -2.75 -4.09 -12.28
C PRO A 56 -1.29 -3.63 -12.51
N ILE A 57 -0.39 -3.86 -11.54
CA ILE A 57 1.06 -3.62 -11.64
C ILE A 57 1.79 -4.92 -11.29
N GLU A 58 2.58 -5.46 -12.21
CA GLU A 58 3.32 -6.73 -11.98
C GLU A 58 4.48 -6.57 -10.99
N ARG A 59 5.21 -5.45 -11.04
CA ARG A 59 6.21 -5.05 -10.05
C ARG A 59 6.24 -3.53 -9.89
N THR A 60 6.47 -3.09 -8.67
CA THR A 60 6.80 -1.71 -8.32
C THR A 60 8.26 -1.64 -7.87
N PRO A 61 9.03 -0.57 -8.16
CA PRO A 61 10.35 -0.39 -7.56
C PRO A 61 10.25 -0.05 -6.06
N ILE A 62 9.21 0.69 -5.65
CA ILE A 62 8.99 1.14 -4.28
C ILE A 62 7.54 1.60 -4.08
N ILE A 63 6.98 1.37 -2.89
CA ILE A 63 5.69 1.93 -2.47
C ILE A 63 5.95 3.07 -1.48
N ILE A 64 5.62 4.30 -1.85
CA ILE A 64 5.79 5.50 -1.04
C ILE A 64 4.51 5.79 -0.29
N LEU A 65 4.61 5.91 1.03
CA LEU A 65 3.52 6.11 1.97
C LEU A 65 3.53 7.54 2.51
N VAL A 66 2.46 8.32 2.27
CA VAL A 66 2.25 9.60 2.95
C VAL A 66 1.48 9.38 4.26
N GLY A 67 2.00 9.90 5.38
CA GLY A 67 1.34 9.92 6.68
C GLY A 67 0.54 11.20 6.93
N LEU A 68 -0.46 11.12 7.81
CA LEU A 68 -1.21 12.28 8.34
C LEU A 68 -1.80 13.22 7.26
N ASN A 69 -2.08 12.72 6.06
CA ASN A 69 -2.52 13.55 4.94
C ASN A 69 -4.03 13.84 4.91
N TYR A 70 -4.80 13.44 5.92
CA TYR A 70 -6.25 13.66 5.95
C TYR A 70 -6.62 14.45 7.20
N GLN A 71 -7.35 15.55 7.04
CA GLN A 71 -7.70 16.46 8.15
C GLN A 71 -8.57 15.76 9.18
N SER A 72 -9.47 14.85 8.76
CA SER A 72 -10.21 13.96 9.66
C SER A 72 -9.28 13.12 10.56
N HIS A 73 -8.22 12.53 10.01
CA HIS A 73 -7.29 11.69 10.77
C HIS A 73 -6.38 12.52 11.69
N VAL A 74 -6.01 13.73 11.29
CA VAL A 74 -5.33 14.71 12.15
C VAL A 74 -6.20 15.09 13.35
N ASN A 75 -7.48 15.41 13.11
CA ASN A 75 -8.45 15.74 14.16
C ASN A 75 -8.67 14.56 15.14
N GLU A 76 -8.71 13.34 14.62
CA GLU A 76 -8.81 12.09 15.40
C GLU A 76 -7.58 11.85 16.28
N THR A 77 -6.38 11.97 15.71
CA THR A 77 -5.12 11.64 16.39
C THR A 77 -4.58 12.76 17.29
N LYS A 78 -5.05 14.00 17.10
CA LYS A 78 -4.58 15.23 17.77
C LYS A 78 -3.08 15.48 17.59
N LEU A 79 -2.52 15.01 16.48
CA LEU A 79 -1.13 15.26 16.09
C LEU A 79 -1.05 16.60 15.35
N ASN A 80 0.04 17.34 15.55
CA ASN A 80 0.29 18.56 14.80
C ASN A 80 0.61 18.22 13.34
N VAL A 81 0.00 18.94 12.40
CA VAL A 81 0.35 18.86 10.98
C VAL A 81 1.76 19.44 10.80
N PRO A 82 2.75 18.67 10.31
CA PRO A 82 4.07 19.21 9.99
C PRO A 82 4.03 20.10 8.74
N LYS A 83 5.09 20.89 8.49
CA LYS A 83 5.18 21.74 7.29
C LYS A 83 5.23 20.95 5.97
N TYR A 84 5.73 19.71 6.02
CA TYR A 84 5.96 18.84 4.86
C TYR A 84 5.39 17.44 5.13
N PRO A 85 4.90 16.71 4.11
CA PRO A 85 4.29 15.40 4.29
C PRO A 85 5.24 14.38 4.95
N PRO A 86 4.82 13.67 6.01
CA PRO A 86 5.55 12.52 6.53
C PRO A 86 5.66 11.40 5.49
N ILE A 87 6.88 11.10 5.04
CA ILE A 87 7.12 10.04 4.05
C ILE A 87 7.69 8.79 4.71
N PHE A 88 7.12 7.64 4.37
CA PHE A 88 7.67 6.31 4.65
C PHE A 88 7.68 5.48 3.37
N VAL A 89 8.29 4.30 3.39
CA VAL A 89 8.32 3.39 2.24
C VAL A 89 7.96 1.96 2.64
N LYS A 90 7.45 1.19 1.69
CA LYS A 90 7.41 -0.28 1.71
C LYS A 90 8.31 -0.79 0.57
N PRO A 91 9.03 -1.92 0.75
CA PRO A 91 9.75 -2.59 -0.34
C PRO A 91 8.76 -3.17 -1.36
N ALA A 92 9.27 -3.58 -2.52
CA ALA A 92 8.47 -4.18 -3.59
C ALA A 92 7.67 -5.41 -3.13
N ASP A 93 8.23 -6.23 -2.24
CA ASP A 93 7.64 -7.49 -1.74
C ASP A 93 6.41 -7.27 -0.83
N ALA A 94 6.19 -6.04 -0.36
CA ALA A 94 4.95 -5.67 0.32
C ALA A 94 3.75 -5.52 -0.64
N LEU A 95 3.98 -5.47 -1.96
CA LEU A 95 2.92 -5.37 -2.97
C LEU A 95 2.08 -6.65 -3.01
N ALA A 96 0.77 -6.50 -2.92
CA ALA A 96 -0.19 -7.55 -3.17
C ALA A 96 -1.13 -7.18 -4.33
N GLY A 97 -1.42 -8.15 -5.19
CA GLY A 97 -2.64 -8.11 -5.97
C GLY A 97 -3.86 -8.40 -5.09
N PRO A 98 -5.09 -8.15 -5.59
CA PRO A 98 -6.31 -8.56 -4.89
C PRO A 98 -6.36 -10.08 -4.66
N PHE A 99 -5.64 -10.82 -5.52
CA PHE A 99 -5.26 -12.21 -5.34
C PHE A 99 -3.77 -12.39 -5.73
N TYR A 100 -3.15 -13.47 -5.26
CA TYR A 100 -1.69 -13.72 -5.24
C TYR A 100 -0.86 -13.36 -6.50
N THR A 101 0.40 -12.97 -6.25
CA THR A 101 1.37 -12.37 -7.18
C THR A 101 2.06 -13.33 -8.15
N MET A 102 2.54 -12.77 -9.28
CA MET A 102 3.46 -13.38 -10.25
C MET A 102 4.54 -12.34 -10.63
N ALA A 103 5.66 -12.75 -11.23
CA ALA A 103 6.85 -11.89 -11.36
C ALA A 103 7.37 -11.71 -12.80
N PHE A 104 7.16 -10.54 -13.40
CA PHE A 104 7.69 -10.15 -14.73
C PHE A 104 8.63 -8.93 -14.65
N THR A 105 9.71 -8.90 -15.45
CA THR A 105 10.78 -7.88 -15.37
C THR A 105 10.49 -6.64 -16.24
N PRO A 106 10.31 -5.44 -15.66
CA PRO A 106 10.03 -4.22 -16.43
C PRO A 106 11.30 -3.59 -17.04
N THR A 107 11.16 -2.91 -18.18
CA THR A 107 12.26 -2.18 -18.84
C THR A 107 11.88 -0.74 -19.20
N ARG A 108 12.72 0.23 -18.79
CA ARG A 108 12.79 1.62 -19.28
C ARG A 108 11.44 2.38 -19.40
N GLY A 109 11.05 3.07 -18.32
CA GLY A 109 10.04 4.13 -18.38
C GLY A 109 10.59 5.49 -17.97
N THR A 110 9.72 6.51 -17.98
CA THR A 110 10.04 7.90 -17.63
C THR A 110 10.63 8.02 -16.21
N ILE A 111 11.57 8.96 -16.08
CA ILE A 111 12.27 9.34 -14.84
C ILE A 111 11.76 10.71 -14.44
N CYS A 112 11.16 10.82 -13.25
CA CYS A 112 10.64 12.09 -12.73
C CYS A 112 11.54 12.60 -11.60
N LYS A 113 11.98 13.85 -11.70
CA LYS A 113 12.93 14.49 -10.78
C LYS A 113 12.68 16.00 -10.82
N GLU A 114 12.68 16.66 -9.65
CA GLU A 114 12.57 18.13 -9.52
C GLU A 114 11.40 18.76 -10.31
N LEU A 115 10.24 18.12 -10.28
CA LEU A 115 9.01 18.59 -10.95
C LEU A 115 8.34 19.75 -10.20
N LEU A 116 7.71 20.65 -10.95
CA LEU A 116 6.76 21.63 -10.42
C LEU A 116 5.40 20.95 -10.12
N GLU A 117 4.55 21.62 -9.34
CA GLU A 117 3.21 21.11 -9.02
C GLU A 117 2.26 21.12 -10.25
N GLU A 118 2.48 22.03 -11.19
CA GLU A 118 1.76 22.09 -12.47
C GLU A 118 2.07 20.89 -13.39
N ASP A 119 3.35 20.54 -13.55
CA ASP A 119 3.79 19.36 -14.33
C ASP A 119 3.38 18.01 -13.70
N ALA A 120 3.15 17.99 -12.39
CA ALA A 120 3.15 16.76 -11.59
C ALA A 120 2.16 15.67 -12.05
N LEU A 121 1.02 16.04 -12.64
CA LEU A 121 0.02 15.07 -13.09
C LEU A 121 0.31 14.47 -14.48
N ASP A 122 1.14 15.10 -15.32
CA ASP A 122 1.49 14.58 -16.64
C ASP A 122 2.33 13.28 -16.55
N TYR A 123 2.95 13.04 -15.40
CA TYR A 123 3.70 11.84 -15.06
C TYR A 123 2.84 10.76 -14.37
N VAL A 124 1.55 11.02 -14.12
CA VAL A 124 0.63 10.08 -13.46
C VAL A 124 -0.07 9.19 -14.49
N LEU A 125 0.26 7.90 -14.49
CA LEU A 125 -0.42 6.90 -15.31
C LEU A 125 -1.94 6.84 -15.00
N GLY A 126 -2.29 6.91 -13.72
CA GLY A 126 -3.66 6.87 -13.22
C GLY A 126 -3.73 6.49 -11.75
N TYR A 127 -4.96 6.33 -11.27
CA TYR A 127 -5.30 6.09 -9.87
C TYR A 127 -5.90 4.69 -9.67
N THR A 128 -5.73 4.10 -8.48
CA THR A 128 -6.24 2.77 -8.13
C THR A 128 -6.60 2.72 -6.65
N ALA A 129 -7.51 1.83 -6.26
CA ALA A 129 -7.83 1.63 -4.84
C ALA A 129 -6.74 0.79 -4.18
N GLY A 130 -6.50 1.02 -2.88
CA GLY A 130 -5.45 0.33 -2.15
C GLY A 130 -5.72 0.17 -0.66
N ASN A 131 -5.18 -0.91 -0.10
CA ASN A 131 -5.26 -1.27 1.32
C ASN A 131 -3.84 -1.43 1.87
N TYR A 132 -3.41 -0.47 2.71
CA TYR A 132 -2.02 -0.32 3.16
C TYR A 132 -1.86 -0.64 4.64
N LEU A 133 -1.97 -1.93 4.95
CA LEU A 133 -1.97 -2.52 6.29
C LEU A 133 -0.82 -2.06 7.19
N SER A 134 -1.13 -2.02 8.49
CA SER A 134 -0.26 -1.52 9.56
C SER A 134 -0.24 -2.50 10.74
N ALA A 135 0.91 -3.11 11.05
CA ALA A 135 1.10 -3.93 12.26
C ALA A 135 1.39 -3.02 13.46
N ARG A 136 0.34 -2.53 14.13
CA ARG A 136 0.41 -1.39 15.05
C ARG A 136 1.31 -1.62 16.28
N ASN A 137 1.44 -2.85 16.76
CA ASN A 137 2.37 -3.19 17.84
C ASN A 137 3.85 -3.06 17.41
N PHE A 138 4.17 -3.24 16.13
CA PHE A 138 5.50 -2.99 15.56
C PHE A 138 5.72 -1.51 15.19
N GLN A 139 4.69 -0.66 15.25
CA GLN A 139 4.80 0.79 15.00
C GLN A 139 5.28 1.57 16.26
N LEU A 140 5.25 0.92 17.44
CA LEU A 140 5.55 1.55 18.73
C LEU A 140 7.05 1.84 18.93
N PRO A 141 7.42 2.80 19.82
CA PRO A 141 8.81 3.14 20.11
C PRO A 141 9.69 1.94 20.51
N GLU A 142 9.14 0.99 21.26
CA GLU A 142 9.82 -0.19 21.76
C GLU A 142 10.24 -1.14 20.62
N ALA A 143 9.41 -1.24 19.58
CA ALA A 143 9.55 -2.20 18.49
C ALA A 143 10.29 -1.65 17.26
N SER A 144 10.15 -0.36 16.96
CA SER A 144 10.75 0.26 15.77
C SER A 144 11.36 1.64 16.01
N ARG A 145 11.44 2.12 17.26
CA ARG A 145 11.88 3.49 17.58
C ARG A 145 11.11 4.55 16.77
N THR A 146 9.81 4.32 16.58
CA THR A 146 8.87 5.11 15.75
C THR A 146 9.15 5.13 14.24
N GLN A 147 10.00 4.23 13.73
CA GLN A 147 10.19 4.04 12.28
C GLN A 147 9.02 3.27 11.67
N PHE A 148 7.97 3.99 11.26
CA PHE A 148 6.70 3.39 10.82
C PHE A 148 6.83 2.51 9.58
N GLY A 149 7.88 2.71 8.74
CA GLY A 149 8.16 1.89 7.57
C GLY A 149 8.16 0.39 7.88
N TYR A 150 8.91 -0.05 8.89
CA TYR A 150 8.99 -1.49 9.26
C TYR A 150 7.61 -2.09 9.56
N SER A 151 6.81 -1.42 10.39
CA SER A 151 5.45 -1.84 10.77
C SER A 151 4.45 -1.93 9.61
N LYS A 152 4.80 -1.34 8.46
CA LYS A 152 3.99 -1.28 7.24
C LYS A 152 4.61 -2.06 6.08
N SER A 153 5.77 -2.70 6.27
CA SER A 153 6.59 -3.29 5.18
C SER A 153 6.59 -4.81 5.13
N PHE A 154 5.74 -5.49 5.91
CA PHE A 154 5.62 -6.95 5.82
C PHE A 154 5.04 -7.35 4.46
N ASP A 155 5.40 -8.55 3.99
CA ASP A 155 4.93 -9.10 2.72
C ASP A 155 3.40 -8.97 2.59
N GLN A 156 2.94 -8.57 1.41
CA GLN A 156 1.50 -8.42 1.10
C GLN A 156 0.74 -7.36 1.93
N PHE A 157 1.42 -6.43 2.62
CA PHE A 157 0.77 -5.31 3.35
C PHE A 157 0.35 -4.12 2.48
N GLY A 158 0.48 -4.19 1.15
CA GLY A 158 0.06 -3.16 0.20
C GLY A 158 -0.74 -3.75 -0.95
N THR A 159 -2.00 -4.09 -0.69
CA THR A 159 -2.93 -4.56 -1.74
C THR A 159 -3.35 -3.39 -2.62
N ILE A 160 -3.36 -3.55 -3.94
CA ILE A 160 -3.93 -2.57 -4.88
C ILE A 160 -4.86 -3.22 -5.92
N GLY A 161 -5.69 -2.44 -6.59
CA GLY A 161 -6.43 -2.84 -7.78
C GLY A 161 -7.91 -2.43 -7.75
N TYR A 162 -8.80 -3.16 -8.42
CA TYR A 162 -8.55 -4.19 -9.44
C TYR A 162 -7.95 -3.62 -10.74
N THR A 163 -8.11 -2.31 -10.98
CA THR A 163 -7.66 -1.60 -12.18
C THR A 163 -6.96 -0.29 -11.84
N ILE A 164 -6.16 0.23 -12.76
CA ILE A 164 -5.72 1.63 -12.76
C ILE A 164 -6.61 2.42 -13.71
N THR A 165 -7.33 3.40 -13.20
CA THR A 165 -8.15 4.32 -14.00
C THR A 165 -7.29 5.52 -14.37
N THR A 166 -7.17 5.82 -15.67
CA THR A 166 -6.19 6.80 -16.18
C THR A 166 -6.45 8.20 -15.64
N ALA A 167 -5.39 8.99 -15.43
CA ALA A 167 -5.51 10.34 -14.86
C ALA A 167 -6.44 11.27 -15.66
N SER A 168 -6.54 11.09 -16.98
CA SER A 168 -7.47 11.84 -17.84
C SER A 168 -8.96 11.53 -17.61
N GLU A 169 -9.29 10.48 -16.86
CA GLU A 169 -10.67 10.11 -16.49
C GLU A 169 -11.04 10.60 -15.08
N ILE A 170 -10.10 11.21 -14.35
CA ILE A 170 -10.27 11.68 -12.97
C ILE A 170 -9.63 13.07 -12.86
N PRO A 171 -10.32 14.13 -13.32
CA PRO A 171 -9.87 15.51 -13.20
C PRO A 171 -9.60 15.92 -11.74
N ASP A 172 -8.66 16.85 -11.56
CA ASP A 172 -8.19 17.44 -10.30
C ASP A 172 -9.27 18.22 -9.50
N ALA A 173 -10.52 18.20 -9.97
CA ALA A 173 -11.69 18.84 -9.39
C ALA A 173 -12.84 17.86 -9.10
N GLU A 174 -12.68 16.56 -9.39
CA GLU A 174 -13.59 15.53 -8.92
C GLU A 174 -13.24 15.14 -7.48
N ASP A 175 -14.26 14.98 -6.64
CA ASP A 175 -14.10 14.61 -5.23
C ASP A 175 -14.68 13.22 -4.93
N PRO A 176 -14.08 12.14 -5.45
CA PRO A 176 -14.65 10.80 -5.37
C PRO A 176 -14.75 10.30 -3.92
N LEU A 177 -15.91 9.72 -3.59
CA LEU A 177 -16.14 9.11 -2.29
C LEU A 177 -15.25 7.87 -2.11
N LEU A 178 -14.42 7.88 -1.07
CA LEU A 178 -13.62 6.74 -0.62
C LEU A 178 -14.32 6.06 0.54
N VAL A 179 -14.63 4.77 0.38
CA VAL A 179 -15.28 3.93 1.41
C VAL A 179 -14.45 2.66 1.67
N ALA A 180 -14.03 2.46 2.92
CA ALA A 180 -13.42 1.22 3.38
C ALA A 180 -14.40 0.43 4.25
N ARG A 181 -14.63 -0.83 3.90
CA ARG A 181 -15.55 -1.76 4.55
C ARG A 181 -14.80 -3.00 5.04
N VAL A 182 -15.23 -3.56 6.17
CA VAL A 182 -14.73 -4.85 6.69
C VAL A 182 -15.94 -5.75 6.91
N ASN A 183 -15.97 -6.90 6.21
CA ASN A 183 -17.12 -7.81 6.16
C ASN A 183 -18.44 -7.07 5.81
N GLY A 184 -18.38 -6.18 4.81
CA GLY A 184 -19.49 -5.33 4.39
C GLY A 184 -19.77 -4.10 5.28
N ALA A 185 -19.34 -4.08 6.54
CA ALA A 185 -19.58 -2.95 7.45
C ALA A 185 -18.61 -1.79 7.19
N VAL A 186 -19.14 -0.58 6.95
CA VAL A 186 -18.34 0.64 6.72
C VAL A 186 -17.50 0.99 7.97
N LYS A 187 -16.18 1.06 7.79
CA LYS A 187 -15.21 1.44 8.83
C LYS A 187 -14.67 2.85 8.62
N GLN A 188 -14.29 3.20 7.39
CA GLN A 188 -13.84 4.53 7.02
C GLN A 188 -14.65 5.03 5.82
N GLN A 189 -14.95 6.32 5.80
CA GLN A 189 -15.62 7.00 4.70
C GLN A 189 -15.12 8.45 4.67
N THR A 190 -14.66 8.92 3.52
CA THR A 190 -14.19 10.28 3.27
C THR A 190 -14.30 10.60 1.77
N SER A 191 -13.86 11.78 1.34
CA SER A 191 -13.53 12.07 -0.06
C SER A 191 -12.15 12.72 -0.14
N THR A 192 -11.65 13.04 -1.33
CA THR A 192 -10.29 13.59 -1.53
C THR A 192 -10.14 15.02 -1.04
N ILE A 193 -11.21 15.80 -0.87
CA ILE A 193 -11.18 17.17 -0.33
C ILE A 193 -10.75 17.24 1.15
N ASP A 194 -10.77 16.11 1.87
CA ASP A 194 -10.22 15.97 3.22
C ASP A 194 -8.68 15.85 3.21
N MET A 195 -8.02 15.82 2.03
CA MET A 195 -6.57 15.77 1.89
C MET A 195 -5.88 17.11 2.22
N ILE A 196 -4.78 17.04 2.95
CA ILE A 196 -3.97 18.20 3.38
C ILE A 196 -2.94 18.60 2.32
N TRP A 197 -2.31 17.62 1.69
CA TRP A 197 -1.44 17.77 0.52
C TRP A 197 -2.08 17.08 -0.68
N SER A 198 -2.20 17.83 -1.78
CA SER A 198 -2.72 17.32 -3.05
C SER A 198 -1.77 16.31 -3.71
N VAL A 199 -2.26 15.55 -4.68
CA VAL A 199 -1.43 14.62 -5.48
C VAL A 199 -0.24 15.36 -6.11
N ARG A 200 -0.46 16.58 -6.62
CA ARG A 200 0.58 17.46 -7.17
C ARG A 200 1.68 17.79 -6.16
N GLN A 201 1.28 18.25 -4.98
CA GLN A 201 2.19 18.64 -3.90
C GLN A 201 3.03 17.46 -3.43
N ILE A 202 2.42 16.28 -3.30
CA ILE A 202 3.10 15.04 -2.93
C ILE A 202 4.14 14.65 -3.99
N ILE A 203 3.76 14.63 -5.27
CA ILE A 203 4.66 14.24 -6.37
C ILE A 203 5.82 15.22 -6.53
N SER A 204 5.54 16.54 -6.55
CA SER A 204 6.58 17.56 -6.59
C SER A 204 7.55 17.39 -5.41
N HIS A 205 7.04 17.41 -4.18
CA HIS A 205 7.85 17.25 -2.96
C HIS A 205 8.76 16.01 -2.98
N LEU A 206 8.22 14.86 -3.38
CA LEU A 206 9.01 13.62 -3.50
C LEU A 206 10.09 13.73 -4.58
N SER A 207 9.78 14.33 -5.73
CA SER A 207 10.71 14.46 -6.86
C SER A 207 11.95 15.31 -6.54
N TRP A 208 11.86 16.26 -5.60
CA TRP A 208 13.03 16.99 -5.06
C TRP A 208 13.96 16.07 -4.27
N GLY A 209 13.42 15.16 -3.45
CA GLY A 209 14.21 14.24 -2.63
C GLY A 209 14.74 13.01 -3.37
N MET A 210 13.96 12.44 -4.29
CA MET A 210 14.28 11.18 -4.97
C MET A 210 13.85 11.18 -6.44
N THR A 211 14.41 10.27 -7.23
CA THR A 211 13.89 9.96 -8.56
C THR A 211 12.65 9.09 -8.44
N LEU A 212 11.52 9.53 -8.99
CA LEU A 212 10.33 8.71 -9.14
C LEU A 212 10.45 7.93 -10.45
N GLY A 213 10.69 6.62 -10.34
CA GLY A 213 10.76 5.72 -11.49
C GLY A 213 9.37 5.21 -11.90
N THR A 214 9.20 4.89 -13.18
CA THR A 214 7.95 4.28 -13.68
C THR A 214 7.56 3.03 -12.88
N GLY A 215 6.27 2.92 -12.54
CA GLY A 215 5.73 1.87 -11.68
C GLY A 215 5.86 2.14 -10.17
N THR A 216 6.45 3.26 -9.75
CA THR A 216 6.42 3.71 -8.33
C THR A 216 4.97 3.93 -7.91
N ILE A 217 4.58 3.37 -6.76
CA ILE A 217 3.24 3.56 -6.19
C ILE A 217 3.34 4.62 -5.10
N ILE A 218 2.43 5.61 -5.09
CA ILE A 218 2.35 6.65 -4.07
C ILE A 218 0.96 6.57 -3.43
N THR A 219 0.90 6.54 -2.10
CA THR A 219 -0.38 6.46 -1.36
C THR A 219 -0.73 7.81 -0.76
N ALA A 220 -1.93 8.33 -1.04
CA ALA A 220 -2.42 9.61 -0.51
C ALA A 220 -2.70 9.63 1.01
N GLY A 221 -2.42 8.55 1.75
CA GLY A 221 -2.63 8.43 3.19
C GLY A 221 -3.88 7.62 3.55
N THR A 222 -4.46 7.89 4.72
CA THR A 222 -5.72 7.28 5.18
C THR A 222 -6.50 8.29 6.04
N PRO A 223 -7.85 8.34 5.92
CA PRO A 223 -8.71 9.18 6.76
C PRO A 223 -8.86 8.64 8.19
N ALA A 224 -9.69 9.32 8.98
CA ALA A 224 -10.05 8.89 10.34
C ALA A 224 -10.63 7.46 10.41
N ARG A 225 -10.84 7.00 11.64
CA ARG A 225 -11.41 5.69 12.03
C ARG A 225 -10.51 4.50 11.69
N VAL A 226 -9.20 4.73 11.68
CA VAL A 226 -8.21 3.64 11.62
C VAL A 226 -8.38 2.70 12.84
N GLY A 227 -8.18 1.40 12.62
CA GLY A 227 -8.50 0.37 13.63
C GLY A 227 -7.75 0.54 14.96
N PHE A 228 -6.58 1.19 14.95
CA PHE A 228 -5.83 1.52 16.15
C PHE A 228 -6.56 2.50 17.09
N ILE A 229 -7.38 3.41 16.56
CA ILE A 229 -8.13 4.38 17.35
C ILE A 229 -9.45 3.76 17.82
N THR A 230 -10.21 3.15 16.92
CA THR A 230 -11.49 2.48 17.22
C THR A 230 -11.33 1.20 18.07
N LYS A 231 -10.10 0.68 18.18
CA LYS A 231 -9.73 -0.60 18.80
C LYS A 231 -10.26 -1.83 18.04
N GLU A 232 -10.63 -1.64 16.77
CA GLU A 232 -11.06 -2.70 15.85
C GLU A 232 -9.88 -3.18 14.99
N PHE A 233 -9.28 -4.30 15.37
CA PHE A 233 -8.22 -4.95 14.59
C PHE A 233 -8.79 -6.04 13.69
N LEU A 234 -8.16 -6.24 12.52
CA LEU A 234 -8.51 -7.31 11.59
C LEU A 234 -8.16 -8.68 12.20
N LYS A 235 -8.86 -9.71 11.73
CA LYS A 235 -8.70 -11.12 12.11
C LYS A 235 -8.50 -11.98 10.86
N ALA A 236 -7.97 -13.19 11.03
CA ALA A 236 -7.99 -14.17 9.94
C ALA A 236 -9.45 -14.51 9.56
N GLY A 237 -9.75 -14.46 8.26
CA GLY A 237 -11.09 -14.58 7.71
C GLY A 237 -11.75 -13.24 7.35
N ASP A 238 -11.32 -12.11 7.93
CA ASP A 238 -11.92 -10.80 7.63
C ASP A 238 -11.63 -10.38 6.19
N VAL A 239 -12.69 -9.98 5.47
CA VAL A 239 -12.62 -9.47 4.11
C VAL A 239 -12.65 -7.95 4.17
N VAL A 240 -11.62 -7.32 3.60
CA VAL A 240 -11.53 -5.85 3.44
C VAL A 240 -11.92 -5.49 2.02
N GLU A 241 -12.71 -4.44 1.88
CA GLU A 241 -13.13 -3.84 0.61
C GLU A 241 -12.85 -2.34 0.67
N VAL A 242 -12.03 -1.83 -0.25
CA VAL A 242 -11.79 -0.38 -0.42
C VAL A 242 -12.30 0.02 -1.80
N ASP A 243 -13.11 1.07 -1.82
CA ASP A 243 -13.93 1.47 -2.96
C ASP A 243 -13.77 2.99 -3.10
N ILE A 244 -13.40 3.46 -4.29
CA ILE A 244 -13.25 4.87 -4.63
C ILE A 244 -14.16 5.14 -5.81
N GLU A 245 -15.22 5.91 -5.58
CA GLU A 245 -16.33 6.13 -6.51
C GLU A 245 -15.84 6.62 -7.88
N GLY A 246 -16.32 6.01 -8.97
CA GLY A 246 -15.87 6.29 -10.34
C GLY A 246 -14.44 5.78 -10.67
N VAL A 247 -13.53 5.83 -9.69
CA VAL A 247 -12.11 5.49 -9.84
C VAL A 247 -11.89 3.99 -9.91
N ALA A 248 -11.91 3.27 -8.79
CA ALA A 248 -11.49 1.88 -8.69
C ALA A 248 -11.91 1.26 -7.35
N SER A 249 -11.92 -0.07 -7.25
CA SER A 249 -12.16 -0.78 -5.99
C SER A 249 -11.31 -2.04 -5.88
N VAL A 250 -10.87 -2.38 -4.67
CA VAL A 250 -10.04 -3.54 -4.34
C VAL A 250 -10.67 -4.33 -3.20
N LYS A 251 -10.61 -5.66 -3.26
CA LYS A 251 -11.13 -6.57 -2.24
C LYS A 251 -10.09 -7.64 -1.92
N ASN A 252 -9.80 -7.85 -0.64
CA ASN A 252 -8.85 -8.87 -0.20
C ASN A 252 -9.29 -9.56 1.11
N GLY A 253 -9.05 -10.86 1.21
CA GLY A 253 -9.24 -11.63 2.43
C GLY A 253 -7.99 -11.60 3.33
N THR A 254 -8.19 -11.52 4.63
CA THR A 254 -7.11 -11.53 5.63
C THR A 254 -6.79 -12.97 6.04
N ARG A 255 -5.53 -13.39 5.91
CA ARG A 255 -5.05 -14.69 6.38
C ARG A 255 -3.75 -14.52 7.17
N TYR A 256 -3.63 -15.21 8.31
CA TYR A 256 -2.36 -15.35 8.99
C TYR A 256 -1.68 -16.67 8.60
N THR A 257 -0.57 -16.57 7.88
CA THR A 257 0.36 -17.67 7.62
C THR A 257 1.52 -17.59 8.60
N TRP A 258 1.64 -18.59 9.48
CA TRP A 258 2.70 -18.65 10.48
C TRP A 258 3.82 -19.58 10.00
N TYR A 259 5.00 -19.02 9.72
CA TYR A 259 6.23 -19.82 9.71
C TYR A 259 6.59 -20.11 11.17
N SER A 260 6.68 -21.38 11.56
CA SER A 260 7.11 -21.73 12.91
C SER A 260 8.62 -21.49 13.05
N ARG A 261 9.11 -21.14 14.24
CA ARG A 261 10.56 -20.99 14.47
C ARG A 261 11.33 -22.30 14.33
N ASP A 262 10.64 -23.43 14.54
CA ASP A 262 11.22 -24.79 14.57
C ASP A 262 11.19 -25.48 13.19
N SER A 263 10.28 -25.06 12.31
CA SER A 263 10.51 -25.16 10.86
C SER A 263 11.68 -24.24 10.49
N ARG A 264 12.90 -24.78 10.68
CA ARG A 264 14.19 -24.28 10.18
C ARG A 264 13.95 -23.47 8.92
N CYS A 265 14.44 -22.23 8.86
CA CYS A 265 14.27 -21.38 7.69
C CYS A 265 14.80 -22.11 6.45
N THR A 266 13.90 -22.65 5.63
CA THR A 266 14.26 -23.35 4.40
C THR A 266 14.64 -22.27 3.40
N LEU A 267 15.89 -21.83 3.50
CA LEU A 267 16.55 -20.93 2.56
C LEU A 267 16.36 -21.49 1.15
N LEU A 268 15.43 -20.92 0.40
CA LEU A 268 15.34 -21.13 -1.05
C LEU A 268 16.68 -20.66 -1.63
N ASP A 269 17.41 -21.58 -2.27
CA ASP A 269 18.87 -21.51 -2.44
C ASP A 269 19.43 -20.16 -2.93
N LYS A 270 19.78 -19.28 -1.98
CA LYS A 270 20.97 -18.42 -1.99
C LYS A 270 21.27 -17.80 -0.62
N LYS A 271 22.57 -17.66 -0.36
CA LYS A 271 23.20 -17.13 0.86
C LYS A 271 22.67 -15.73 1.23
N ILE A 272 22.22 -15.57 2.48
CA ILE A 272 22.22 -14.29 3.20
C ILE A 272 23.10 -14.49 4.45
N TYR A 273 24.11 -13.64 4.61
CA TYR A 273 24.99 -13.63 5.79
C TYR A 273 25.03 -12.22 6.39
N PHE A 274 24.67 -12.09 7.65
CA PHE A 274 25.22 -11.08 8.55
C PHE A 274 25.39 -11.69 9.94
N TRP A 275 26.41 -11.23 10.66
CA TRP A 275 26.84 -11.71 11.98
C TRP A 275 26.91 -10.51 12.91
N LEU A 276 26.43 -10.64 14.14
CA LEU A 276 26.82 -9.80 15.30
C LEU A 276 26.28 -10.46 16.59
N LEU A 277 27.13 -10.52 17.61
CA LEU A 277 26.78 -10.96 18.98
C LEU A 277 26.06 -9.81 19.73
N ASP A 278 25.26 -10.05 20.77
CA ASP A 278 25.75 -10.41 22.13
C ASP A 278 24.70 -11.12 23.04
N ALA A 279 25.09 -11.40 24.28
CA ALA A 279 24.42 -12.33 25.23
C ALA A 279 23.23 -11.76 26.04
N ALA A 280 22.58 -12.62 26.83
CA ALA A 280 21.34 -12.35 27.58
C ALA A 280 21.40 -12.72 29.08
N TYR A 281 20.60 -12.03 29.92
CA TYR A 281 20.40 -12.37 31.34
C TYR A 281 19.06 -11.81 31.92
N LYS A 282 18.79 -12.05 33.21
CA LYS A 282 17.52 -11.87 33.97
C LYS A 282 17.76 -11.11 35.29
N GLU A 283 16.84 -10.39 35.95
CA GLU A 283 15.44 -9.96 35.67
C GLU A 283 15.16 -8.65 36.50
N GLU A 284 14.03 -8.25 37.10
CA GLU A 284 12.66 -8.77 37.34
C GLU A 284 11.64 -7.62 37.58
N ASN A 285 10.34 -7.94 37.54
CA ASN A 285 9.22 -7.38 38.33
C ASN A 285 8.75 -5.88 38.23
N ILE A 286 7.55 -5.68 38.81
CA ILE A 286 6.85 -4.42 39.18
C ILE A 286 6.25 -3.56 38.05
N MET A 287 5.08 -2.96 38.35
CA MET A 287 4.34 -2.01 37.50
C MET A 287 4.43 -0.57 38.04
N SER A 288 4.24 0.42 37.15
CA SER A 288 3.24 1.51 37.23
C SER A 288 3.73 2.94 36.92
N LYS A 289 2.81 3.70 36.31
CA LYS A 289 2.67 5.18 36.25
C LYS A 289 3.71 6.04 35.45
N SER A 290 3.15 7.16 34.97
CA SER A 290 3.80 8.39 34.45
C SER A 290 4.70 8.30 33.22
N ASN A 291 4.24 8.96 32.15
CA ASN A 291 5.05 9.45 31.03
C ASN A 291 5.98 10.58 31.52
N PRO A 292 7.28 10.52 31.20
CA PRO A 292 7.93 11.71 30.66
C PRO A 292 8.76 11.42 29.40
N LEU A 293 8.76 12.39 28.48
CA LEU A 293 9.68 12.44 27.34
C LEU A 293 11.14 12.63 27.80
N LEU A 294 12.07 12.19 26.94
CA LEU A 294 13.50 12.59 26.93
C LEU A 294 14.32 12.30 28.20
N ARG A 295 14.80 11.06 28.32
CA ARG A 295 16.18 10.80 28.79
C ARG A 295 16.88 9.78 27.90
N PHE A 296 18.06 10.12 27.41
CA PHE A 296 19.01 9.13 26.86
C PHE A 296 19.73 8.45 28.03
N GLY A 297 19.60 7.13 28.15
CA GLY A 297 20.32 6.36 29.16
C GLY A 297 19.83 4.90 29.27
N ALA A 298 20.78 3.99 29.48
CA ALA A 298 20.60 2.55 29.74
C ALA A 298 19.76 1.73 28.72
N LEU A 299 20.45 0.87 27.95
CA LEU A 299 19.84 -0.27 27.27
C LEU A 299 19.51 -1.36 28.31
N ASN A 300 18.28 -1.37 28.83
CA ASN A 300 17.72 -2.48 29.61
C ASN A 300 16.21 -2.57 29.37
N GLY A 301 15.69 -3.77 29.08
CA GLY A 301 14.24 -4.01 29.00
C GLY A 301 13.63 -4.41 27.65
N LEU A 302 14.36 -5.10 26.76
CA LEU A 302 13.74 -5.82 25.63
C LEU A 302 12.98 -7.07 26.11
N LYS A 303 11.76 -6.87 26.64
CA LYS A 303 10.77 -7.96 26.79
C LYS A 303 10.31 -8.43 25.41
N ASP A 304 9.94 -9.70 25.25
CA ASP A 304 9.74 -10.38 23.95
C ASP A 304 8.71 -9.74 22.99
N ILE A 305 9.13 -8.71 22.25
CA ILE A 305 8.46 -8.23 21.03
C ILE A 305 8.50 -9.36 19.97
N HIS A 306 9.58 -10.14 19.99
CA HIS A 306 9.87 -11.27 19.10
C HIS A 306 8.85 -12.42 19.10
N ASN A 307 7.96 -12.50 20.09
CA ASN A 307 6.91 -13.52 20.20
C ASN A 307 5.48 -12.95 20.06
N GLN A 308 5.31 -11.64 19.82
CA GLN A 308 3.99 -11.02 19.72
C GLN A 308 3.39 -11.14 18.32
N ARG A 309 2.13 -11.56 18.25
CA ARG A 309 1.35 -11.60 17.00
C ARG A 309 1.13 -10.17 16.46
N PRO A 310 1.30 -9.90 15.16
CA PRO A 310 1.02 -8.59 14.58
C PRO A 310 -0.43 -8.16 14.83
N SER A 311 -0.61 -7.00 15.48
CA SER A 311 -1.93 -6.37 15.67
C SER A 311 -2.25 -5.51 14.45
N VAL A 312 -2.80 -6.15 13.41
CA VAL A 312 -2.98 -5.55 12.08
C VAL A 312 -4.30 -4.80 11.99
N CYS A 313 -4.27 -3.60 11.43
CA CYS A 313 -5.44 -2.90 10.94
C CYS A 313 -5.09 -2.02 9.73
N LEU A 314 -6.11 -1.37 9.18
CA LEU A 314 -5.98 -0.20 8.30
C LEU A 314 -5.14 0.88 9.02
#